data_AF-A0A8T4TE67-F1
#
_entry.id   AF-A0A8T4TE67-F1
#
_cell.length_a   1.000
_cell.length_b   1.000
_cell.length_c   1.000
_cell.angle_alpha   90.00
_cell.angle_beta   90.00
_cell.angle_gamma   90.00
#
_symmetry.space_group_name_H-M   'P 1'
#
loop_
_entity.id
_entity.type
_entity.pdbx_description
1 polymer ?
#
loop_
_entity_poly.entity_id
_entity_poly.type
_entity_poly.pdbx_seq_one_letter_code
_entity_poly.pdbx_strand_id
1 'polypeptide(L)'
;MKFNSRQIIKLLATYSSIVIIIISILVLNGYDINPKPVIKMALSLILIWILLLGTLMYFFRDKISNIIKKIPINWQIKFIVFATVLALLEEAIAVLMTNLAGFFGSEVGIAYITASTNYLHTVIFHSVIVFLGMFIAWSYLLSKYDFSANAVFLLFGLTGSLAEASINSSSLFAGFWFFIYGLMIYLPTYSLPKRKTRKPLIRHYIFAIVLTIVVSIAFKVIAELIRLKLGIIFFTD
;
A
#
# COMPACT_ATOMS: atom_id res chain seq x y z
N MET A 1 -11.71 -0.81 -25.80
CA MET A 1 -12.20 -1.33 -24.49
C MET A 1 -12.15 -0.20 -23.47
N LYS A 2 -13.29 0.29 -22.95
CA LYS A 2 -13.29 1.32 -21.89
C LYS A 2 -12.97 0.61 -20.57
N PHE A 3 -11.81 0.91 -19.98
CA PHE A 3 -11.40 0.38 -18.69
C PHE A 3 -12.32 0.96 -17.59
N ASN A 4 -13.31 0.21 -17.13
CA ASN A 4 -14.24 0.66 -16.10
C ASN A 4 -13.68 0.37 -14.71
N SER A 5 -12.70 1.16 -14.28
CA SER A 5 -12.00 0.97 -12.99
C SER A 5 -12.95 0.89 -11.80
N ARG A 6 -14.08 1.61 -11.82
CA ARG A 6 -15.05 1.60 -10.71
C ARG A 6 -15.72 0.24 -10.54
N GLN A 7 -16.08 -0.43 -11.65
CA GLN A 7 -16.63 -1.77 -11.59
C GLN A 7 -15.60 -2.78 -11.10
N ILE A 8 -14.35 -2.66 -11.56
CA ILE A 8 -13.25 -3.54 -11.11
C ILE A 8 -13.01 -3.37 -9.61
N ILE A 9 -12.96 -2.13 -9.09
CA ILE A 9 -12.81 -1.88 -7.65
C ILE A 9 -13.95 -2.52 -6.85
N LYS A 10 -15.20 -2.43 -7.33
CA LYS A 10 -16.34 -3.08 -6.67
C LYS A 10 -16.23 -4.61 -6.68
N LEU A 11 -15.87 -5.20 -7.82
CA LEU A 11 -15.67 -6.64 -7.94
C LEU A 11 -14.56 -7.13 -7.02
N LEU A 12 -13.43 -6.41 -6.96
CA LEU A 12 -12.34 -6.70 -6.02
C LEU A 12 -12.81 -6.57 -4.57
N ALA A 13 -13.59 -5.54 -4.23
CA ALA A 13 -14.09 -5.36 -2.86
C ALA A 13 -14.99 -6.52 -2.44
N THR A 14 -15.92 -6.93 -3.31
CA THR A 14 -16.78 -8.09 -3.07
C THR A 14 -15.96 -9.37 -2.93
N TYR A 15 -15.03 -9.62 -3.86
CA TYR A 15 -14.15 -10.79 -3.82
C TYR A 15 -13.33 -10.84 -2.53
N SER A 16 -12.61 -9.77 -2.20
CA SER A 16 -11.80 -9.68 -0.99
C SER A 16 -12.62 -9.87 0.27
N SER A 17 -13.83 -9.28 0.34
CA SER A 17 -14.71 -9.45 1.50
C SER A 17 -15.10 -10.91 1.69
N ILE A 18 -15.52 -11.60 0.62
CA ILE A 18 -15.89 -13.02 0.67
C ILE A 18 -14.68 -13.87 1.10
N VAL A 19 -13.52 -13.67 0.49
CA VAL A 19 -12.32 -14.46 0.80
C VAL A 19 -11.86 -14.22 2.24
N ILE A 20 -11.81 -12.98 2.70
CA ILE A 20 -11.44 -12.65 4.09
C ILE A 20 -12.41 -13.31 5.07
N ILE A 21 -13.72 -13.26 4.82
CA ILE A 21 -14.72 -13.90 5.69
C ILE A 21 -14.47 -15.41 5.76
N ILE A 22 -14.31 -16.07 4.61
CA ILE A 22 -14.08 -17.52 4.54
C ILE A 22 -12.77 -17.89 5.26
N ILE A 23 -11.67 -17.22 4.96
CA ILE A 23 -10.36 -17.48 5.60
C ILE A 23 -10.44 -17.23 7.11
N SER A 24 -11.12 -16.16 7.53
CA SER A 24 -11.28 -15.85 8.95
C SER A 24 -12.08 -16.94 9.67
N ILE A 25 -13.19 -17.41 9.09
CA ILE A 25 -13.98 -18.50 9.67
C ILE A 25 -13.15 -19.79 9.77
N LEU A 26 -12.46 -20.16 8.68
CA LEU A 26 -11.67 -21.39 8.63
C LEU A 26 -10.53 -21.40 9.65
N VAL A 27 -9.80 -20.29 9.77
CA VAL A 27 -8.65 -20.23 10.68
C VAL A 27 -9.08 -20.03 12.13
N LEU A 28 -10.07 -19.18 12.41
CA LEU A 28 -10.50 -18.94 13.79
C LEU A 28 -11.14 -20.20 14.41
N ASN A 29 -11.84 -21.00 13.60
CA ASN A 29 -12.41 -22.27 14.02
C ASN A 29 -11.45 -23.46 13.88
N GLY A 30 -10.30 -23.27 13.22
CA GLY A 30 -9.29 -24.31 13.04
C GLY A 30 -8.64 -24.73 14.36
N TYR A 31 -8.12 -25.96 14.39
CA TYR A 31 -7.38 -26.49 15.54
C TYR A 31 -6.01 -25.82 15.71
N ASP A 32 -5.39 -25.35 14.62
CA ASP A 32 -4.10 -24.66 14.67
C ASP A 32 -4.25 -23.25 15.28
N ILE A 33 -3.50 -22.99 16.34
CA ILE A 33 -3.55 -21.74 17.12
C ILE A 33 -2.62 -20.68 16.49
N ASN A 34 -1.53 -21.09 15.85
CA ASN A 34 -0.48 -20.22 15.35
C ASN A 34 -0.94 -19.16 14.34
N PRO A 35 -1.85 -19.44 13.38
CA PRO A 35 -2.29 -18.44 12.41
C PRO A 35 -3.36 -17.48 12.95
N LYS A 36 -3.99 -17.76 14.10
CA LYS A 36 -5.11 -16.95 14.62
C LYS A 36 -4.71 -15.51 14.96
N PRO A 37 -3.57 -15.25 15.64
CA PRO A 37 -3.15 -13.88 15.94
C PRO A 37 -2.88 -13.06 14.68
N VAL A 38 -2.22 -13.66 13.67
CA VAL A 38 -1.92 -13.01 12.39
C VAL A 38 -3.19 -12.57 11.68
N ILE A 39 -4.23 -13.42 11.66
CA ILE A 39 -5.51 -13.05 11.05
C ILE A 39 -6.22 -11.96 11.82
N LYS A 40 -6.22 -11.98 13.16
CA LYS A 40 -6.83 -10.89 13.94
C LYS A 40 -6.11 -9.56 13.72
N MET A 41 -4.79 -9.58 13.59
CA MET A 41 -3.98 -8.41 13.22
C MET A 41 -4.35 -7.90 11.82
N ALA A 42 -4.44 -8.79 10.82
CA ALA A 42 -4.84 -8.44 9.47
C ALA A 42 -6.28 -7.88 9.41
N LEU A 43 -7.22 -8.47 10.15
CA LEU A 43 -8.59 -7.97 10.28
C LEU A 43 -8.64 -6.57 10.91
N SER A 44 -7.78 -6.31 11.89
CA SER A 44 -7.67 -4.99 12.52
C SER A 44 -7.11 -3.95 11.54
N LEU A 45 -6.10 -4.33 10.74
CA LEU A 45 -5.59 -3.48 9.66
C LEU A 45 -6.68 -3.19 8.61
N ILE A 46 -7.46 -4.19 8.20
CA ILE A 46 -8.61 -4.00 7.30
C ILE A 46 -9.63 -3.02 7.89
N LEU A 47 -9.99 -3.19 9.16
CA LEU A 47 -10.97 -2.34 9.83
C LEU A 47 -10.49 -0.87 9.91
N ILE A 48 -9.24 -0.66 10.32
CA ILE A 48 -8.71 0.69 10.56
C ILE A 48 -8.32 1.36 9.24
N TRP A 49 -7.49 0.71 8.42
CA TRP A 49 -6.95 1.33 7.21
C TRP A 49 -7.95 1.34 6.06
N ILE A 50 -8.54 0.18 5.75
CA ILE A 50 -9.41 0.06 4.57
C ILE A 50 -10.80 0.64 4.87
N LEU A 51 -11.45 0.18 5.94
CA LEU A 51 -12.83 0.57 6.21
C LEU A 51 -12.89 1.96 6.80
N LEU A 52 -12.25 2.23 7.94
CA LEU A 52 -12.34 3.54 8.58
C LEU A 52 -11.62 4.62 7.76
N LEU A 53 -10.30 4.52 7.59
CA LEU A 53 -9.52 5.55 6.89
C LEU A 53 -9.86 5.62 5.41
N GLY A 54 -10.03 4.50 4.70
CA GLY A 54 -10.44 4.52 3.30
C GLY A 54 -11.82 5.18 3.08
N THR A 55 -12.78 4.95 3.97
CA THR A 55 -14.09 5.61 3.93
C THR A 55 -13.97 7.12 4.21
N LEU A 56 -13.17 7.51 5.21
CA LEU A 56 -12.89 8.91 5.50
C LEU A 56 -12.21 9.60 4.31
N MET A 57 -11.20 8.96 3.71
CA MET A 57 -10.53 9.45 2.50
C MET A 57 -11.54 9.64 1.37
N TYR A 58 -12.47 8.69 1.18
CA TYR A 58 -13.50 8.81 0.16
C TYR A 58 -14.45 9.98 0.43
N PHE A 59 -14.97 10.14 1.64
CA PHE A 59 -15.91 11.22 1.98
C PHE A 59 -15.26 12.61 1.94
N PHE A 60 -14.02 12.72 2.40
CA PHE A 60 -13.32 13.99 2.49
C PHE A 60 -12.42 14.29 1.28
N ARG A 61 -12.42 13.44 0.24
CA ARG A 61 -11.51 13.56 -0.92
C ARG A 61 -11.51 14.93 -1.56
N ASP A 62 -12.67 15.56 -1.71
CA ASP A 62 -12.80 16.87 -2.38
C ASP A 62 -12.26 17.99 -1.50
N LYS A 63 -12.55 17.94 -0.19
CA LYS A 63 -12.01 18.92 0.77
C LYS A 63 -10.48 18.81 0.85
N ILE A 64 -9.95 17.59 0.97
CA ILE A 64 -8.51 17.33 1.04
C ILE A 64 -7.84 17.75 -0.27
N SER A 65 -8.39 17.36 -1.43
CA SER A 65 -7.88 17.75 -2.75
C SER A 65 -7.78 19.27 -2.90
N ASN A 66 -8.81 20.00 -2.46
CA ASN A 66 -8.83 21.46 -2.51
C ASN A 66 -7.76 22.09 -1.59
N ILE A 67 -7.51 21.52 -0.41
CA ILE A 67 -6.44 21.98 0.50
C ILE A 67 -5.07 21.73 -0.14
N ILE A 68 -4.80 20.52 -0.61
CA ILE A 68 -3.51 20.14 -1.22
C ILE A 68 -3.20 20.95 -2.48
N LYS A 69 -4.23 21.26 -3.28
CA LYS A 69 -4.08 22.09 -4.49
C LYS A 69 -3.62 23.52 -4.18
N LYS A 70 -4.02 24.09 -3.04
CA LYS A 70 -3.66 25.47 -2.62
C LYS A 70 -2.20 25.62 -2.20
N ILE A 71 -1.52 24.53 -1.84
CA ILE A 71 -0.11 24.58 -1.44
C ILE A 71 0.75 24.99 -2.67
N PRO A 72 1.55 26.09 -2.58
CA PRO A 72 2.28 26.68 -3.72
C PRO A 72 3.61 25.94 -4.00
N ILE A 73 3.57 24.62 -4.03
CA ILE A 73 4.71 23.74 -4.33
C ILE A 73 4.42 22.98 -5.62
N ASN A 74 5.49 22.63 -6.35
CA ASN A 74 5.43 21.75 -7.50
C ASN A 74 4.59 20.48 -7.21
N TRP A 75 3.66 20.16 -8.12
CA TRP A 75 2.70 19.08 -7.89
C TRP A 75 3.34 17.70 -7.79
N GLN A 76 4.46 17.44 -8.47
CA GLN A 76 5.20 16.19 -8.37
C GLN A 76 5.70 15.95 -6.95
N ILE A 77 6.24 17.00 -6.32
CA ILE A 77 6.72 16.95 -4.94
C ILE A 77 5.54 16.74 -4.00
N LYS A 78 4.44 17.49 -4.19
CA LYS A 78 3.21 17.32 -3.38
C LYS A 78 2.68 15.90 -3.46
N PHE A 79 2.66 15.32 -4.65
CA PHE A 79 2.22 13.95 -4.87
C PHE A 79 3.09 12.95 -4.11
N ILE A 80 4.42 13.03 -4.27
CA ILE A 80 5.37 12.11 -3.62
C ILE A 80 5.25 12.24 -2.10
N VAL A 81 5.36 13.45 -1.56
CA VAL A 81 5.27 13.69 -0.10
C VAL A 81 3.93 13.22 0.46
N PHE A 82 2.82 13.53 -0.21
CA PHE A 82 1.51 13.14 0.27
C PHE A 82 1.31 11.62 0.25
N ALA A 83 1.74 10.94 -0.81
CA ALA A 83 1.71 9.47 -0.88
C ALA A 83 2.62 8.84 0.19
N THR A 84 3.81 9.41 0.42
CA THR A 84 4.72 8.98 1.48
C THR A 84 4.10 9.16 2.88
N VAL A 85 3.42 10.27 3.16
CA VAL A 85 2.71 10.46 4.43
C VAL A 85 1.63 9.39 4.64
N LEU A 86 0.88 9.04 3.60
CA LEU A 86 -0.13 7.97 3.71
C LEU A 86 0.52 6.60 3.90
N ALA A 87 1.63 6.31 3.22
CA ALA A 87 2.38 5.07 3.43
C ALA A 87 2.97 4.98 4.85
N LEU A 88 3.54 6.07 5.37
CA LEU A 88 4.04 6.15 6.74
C LEU A 88 2.94 5.92 7.77
N LEU A 89 1.74 6.45 7.53
CA LEU A 89 0.58 6.27 8.40
C LEU A 89 0.09 4.83 8.40
N GLU A 90 0.01 4.20 7.22
CA GLU A 90 -0.37 2.80 7.10
C GLU A 90 0.62 1.89 7.84
N GLU A 91 1.92 2.12 7.64
CA GLU A 91 2.95 1.36 8.34
C GLU A 91 2.92 1.57 9.85
N ALA A 92 2.55 2.78 10.31
CA ALA A 92 2.40 3.02 11.73
C ALA A 92 1.27 2.16 12.32
N ILE A 93 0.19 1.95 11.56
CA ILE A 93 -0.92 1.07 11.95
C ILE A 93 -0.46 -0.39 11.90
N ALA A 94 0.25 -0.83 10.84
CA ALA A 94 0.72 -2.21 10.71
C ALA A 94 1.72 -2.60 11.81
N VAL A 95 2.67 -1.70 12.11
CA VAL A 95 3.63 -1.85 13.22
C VAL A 95 2.90 -1.82 14.57
N LEU A 96 1.88 -0.97 14.74
CA LEU A 96 1.07 -0.98 15.97
C LEU A 96 0.34 -2.30 16.15
N MET A 97 -0.29 -2.86 15.10
CA MET A 97 -0.98 -4.16 15.20
C MET A 97 -0.01 -5.28 15.58
N THR A 98 1.21 -5.25 15.02
CA THR A 98 2.28 -6.20 15.34
C THR A 98 2.76 -6.06 16.80
N ASN A 99 2.95 -4.83 17.29
CA ASN A 99 3.27 -4.58 18.69
C ASN A 99 2.14 -4.96 19.65
N LEU A 100 0.89 -4.96 19.18
CA LEU A 100 -0.27 -5.44 19.91
C LEU A 100 -0.50 -6.97 19.76
N ALA A 101 0.49 -7.74 19.30
CA ALA A 101 0.41 -9.20 19.18
C ALA A 101 -0.16 -9.88 20.45
N GLY A 102 0.23 -9.40 21.64
CA GLY A 102 -0.28 -9.86 22.93
C GLY A 102 -1.81 -9.80 23.05
N PHE A 103 -2.42 -8.70 22.58
CA PHE A 103 -3.86 -8.52 22.53
C PHE A 103 -4.54 -9.54 21.61
N PHE A 104 -3.84 -10.01 20.58
CA PHE A 104 -4.35 -10.98 19.62
C PHE A 104 -4.10 -12.44 20.02
N GLY A 105 -3.35 -12.67 21.09
CA GLY A 105 -3.04 -14.00 21.65
C GLY A 105 -1.71 -14.59 21.17
N SER A 106 -0.73 -13.74 20.83
CA SER A 106 0.65 -14.15 20.53
C SER A 106 1.64 -13.30 21.31
N GLU A 107 2.84 -13.80 21.57
CA GLU A 107 3.91 -12.97 22.10
C GLU A 107 4.40 -12.00 21.02
N VAL A 108 4.82 -10.80 21.44
CA VAL A 108 5.49 -9.85 20.55
C VAL A 108 6.79 -10.50 20.07
N GLY A 109 7.05 -10.45 18.77
CA GLY A 109 8.22 -11.12 18.17
C GLY A 109 7.94 -12.51 17.57
N ILE A 110 6.72 -13.05 17.71
CA ILE A 110 6.35 -14.36 17.11
C ILE A 110 5.45 -14.18 15.89
N ALA A 111 4.40 -13.36 16.01
CA ALA A 111 3.42 -13.15 14.94
C ALA A 111 3.58 -11.74 14.34
N TYR A 112 3.69 -11.68 13.01
CA TYR A 112 4.00 -10.46 12.28
C TYR A 112 3.03 -10.24 11.12
N ILE A 113 2.61 -8.98 10.94
CA ILE A 113 1.99 -8.51 9.68
C ILE A 113 2.86 -7.46 8.97
N THR A 114 4.01 -7.11 9.53
CA THR A 114 5.04 -6.26 8.95
C THR A 114 6.42 -6.86 9.19
N ALA A 115 7.48 -6.27 8.65
CA ALA A 115 8.82 -6.82 8.71
C ALA A 115 9.50 -6.73 10.10
N SER A 116 9.04 -5.82 10.97
CA SER A 116 9.63 -5.60 12.30
C SER A 116 8.68 -4.85 13.24
N THR A 117 8.83 -5.05 14.56
CA THR A 117 8.15 -4.24 15.58
C THR A 117 8.68 -2.80 15.64
N ASN A 118 9.88 -2.56 15.11
CA ASN A 118 10.51 -1.26 15.08
C ASN A 118 10.05 -0.46 13.86
N TYR A 119 9.29 0.60 14.09
CA TYR A 119 8.74 1.46 13.04
C TYR A 119 9.82 2.01 12.09
N LEU A 120 10.95 2.48 12.62
CA LEU A 120 12.02 3.04 11.79
C LEU A 120 12.69 1.98 10.92
N HIS A 121 12.90 0.77 11.48
CA HIS A 121 13.45 -0.33 10.72
C HIS A 121 12.54 -0.72 9.55
N THR A 122 11.25 -0.84 9.82
CA THR A 122 10.23 -1.16 8.81
C THR A 122 10.20 -0.12 7.68
N VAL A 123 10.06 1.17 8.01
CA VAL A 123 9.90 2.22 6.98
C VAL A 123 11.18 2.47 6.19
N ILE A 124 12.36 2.38 6.81
CA ILE A 124 13.64 2.71 6.16
C ILE A 124 14.17 1.56 5.31
N PHE A 125 13.98 0.29 5.70
CA PHE A 125 14.61 -0.85 4.99
C PHE A 125 13.64 -1.81 4.31
N HIS A 126 12.37 -1.82 4.70
CA HIS A 126 11.44 -2.85 4.21
C HIS A 126 10.35 -2.30 3.29
N SER A 127 9.72 -1.18 3.65
CA SER A 127 8.50 -0.76 2.97
C SER A 127 8.53 0.65 2.40
N VAL A 128 8.56 1.70 3.21
CA VAL A 128 8.40 3.09 2.73
C VAL A 128 9.51 3.51 1.78
N ILE A 129 10.74 3.04 1.99
CA ILE A 129 11.83 3.28 1.02
C ILE A 129 11.54 2.69 -0.37
N VAL A 130 10.89 1.53 -0.41
CA VAL A 130 10.47 0.84 -1.63
C VAL A 130 9.31 1.61 -2.27
N PHE A 131 8.32 2.03 -1.46
CA PHE A 131 7.21 2.84 -1.91
C PHE A 131 7.65 4.20 -2.45
N LEU A 132 8.67 4.83 -1.87
CA LEU A 132 9.21 6.10 -2.34
C LEU A 132 9.69 6.00 -3.80
N GLY A 133 10.40 4.93 -4.14
CA GLY A 133 10.78 4.63 -5.53
C GLY A 133 9.56 4.49 -6.43
N MET A 134 8.53 3.76 -5.99
CA MET A 134 7.28 3.61 -6.74
C MET A 134 6.53 4.94 -6.91
N PHE A 135 6.52 5.82 -5.90
CA PHE A 135 5.91 7.14 -5.98
C PHE A 135 6.65 8.06 -6.95
N ILE A 136 7.97 7.97 -7.01
CA ILE A 136 8.78 8.68 -8.02
C ILE A 136 8.42 8.18 -9.43
N ALA A 137 8.35 6.87 -9.63
CA ALA A 137 7.94 6.27 -10.90
C ALA A 137 6.53 6.73 -11.31
N TRP A 138 5.58 6.75 -10.36
CA TRP A 138 4.23 7.24 -10.60
C TRP A 138 4.19 8.74 -10.91
N SER A 139 4.95 9.55 -10.19
CA SER A 139 5.08 10.98 -10.47
C SER A 139 5.55 11.24 -11.90
N TYR A 140 6.55 10.46 -12.37
CA TYR A 140 7.00 10.48 -13.75
C TYR A 140 5.90 10.05 -14.73
N LEU A 141 5.24 8.92 -14.51
CA LEU A 141 4.17 8.41 -15.39
C LEU A 141 3.01 9.41 -15.50
N LEU A 142 2.59 9.96 -14.37
CA LEU A 142 1.55 10.97 -14.25
C LEU A 142 1.94 12.27 -14.94
N SER A 143 3.22 12.61 -15.05
CA SER A 143 3.67 13.79 -15.82
C SER A 143 3.48 13.62 -17.33
N LYS A 144 3.38 12.39 -17.82
CA LYS A 144 3.26 12.07 -19.26
C LYS A 144 1.85 11.66 -19.65
N TYR A 145 1.16 10.95 -18.77
CA TYR A 145 -0.11 10.29 -19.07
C TYR A 145 -1.22 10.66 -18.07
N ASP A 146 -2.43 10.81 -18.60
CA ASP A 146 -3.63 11.15 -17.83
C ASP A 146 -4.31 9.90 -17.25
N PHE A 147 -3.61 9.21 -16.35
CA PHE A 147 -4.22 8.11 -15.59
C PHE A 147 -5.25 8.65 -14.61
N SER A 148 -6.44 8.04 -14.57
CA SER A 148 -7.44 8.36 -13.55
C SER A 148 -6.98 7.87 -12.17
N ALA A 149 -7.41 8.54 -11.09
CA ALA A 149 -7.09 8.11 -9.72
C ALA A 149 -7.50 6.66 -9.43
N ASN A 150 -8.63 6.19 -9.98
CA ASN A 150 -9.06 4.80 -9.84
C ASN A 150 -8.14 3.83 -10.60
N ALA A 151 -7.60 4.22 -11.74
CA ALA A 151 -6.64 3.39 -12.47
C ALA A 151 -5.31 3.29 -11.73
N VAL A 152 -4.82 4.39 -11.16
CA VAL A 152 -3.61 4.39 -10.33
C VAL A 152 -3.81 3.57 -9.06
N PHE A 153 -4.96 3.70 -8.39
CA PHE A 153 -5.35 2.85 -7.26
C PHE A 153 -5.24 1.36 -7.61
N LEU A 154 -5.82 0.95 -8.74
CA LEU A 154 -5.80 -0.46 -9.16
C LEU A 154 -4.40 -0.95 -9.53
N LEU A 155 -3.64 -0.15 -10.28
CA LEU A 155 -2.31 -0.54 -10.75
C LEU A 155 -1.29 -0.58 -9.60
N PHE A 156 -1.33 0.38 -8.68
CA PHE A 156 -0.48 0.37 -7.50
C PHE A 156 -0.92 -0.71 -6.50
N GLY A 157 -2.24 -0.89 -6.34
CA GLY A 157 -2.82 -2.02 -5.60
C GLY A 157 -2.32 -3.38 -6.09
N LEU A 158 -2.31 -3.56 -7.42
CA LEU A 158 -1.78 -4.76 -8.07
C LEU A 158 -0.29 -4.95 -7.80
N THR A 159 0.53 -3.92 -8.03
CA THR A 159 1.98 -4.06 -7.87
C THR A 159 2.40 -4.30 -6.42
N GLY A 160 1.74 -3.66 -5.46
CA GLY A 160 1.94 -3.96 -4.05
C GLY A 160 1.48 -5.38 -3.69
N SER A 161 0.32 -5.82 -4.19
CA SER A 161 -0.15 -7.20 -3.94
C SER A 161 0.77 -8.26 -4.54
N LEU A 162 1.36 -7.98 -5.71
CA LEU A 162 2.37 -8.86 -6.31
C LEU A 162 3.67 -8.88 -5.50
N ALA A 163 4.05 -7.75 -4.89
CA ALA A 163 5.20 -7.71 -3.99
C ALA A 163 4.97 -8.59 -2.75
N GLU A 164 3.79 -8.51 -2.13
CA GLU A 164 3.44 -9.39 -1.00
C GLU A 164 3.39 -10.86 -1.41
N ALA A 165 2.82 -11.14 -2.58
CA ALA A 165 2.76 -12.51 -3.12
C ALA A 165 4.14 -13.11 -3.38
N SER A 166 5.16 -12.28 -3.63
CA SER A 166 6.54 -12.74 -3.82
C SER A 166 7.20 -13.20 -2.50
N ILE A 167 6.71 -12.71 -1.35
CA ILE A 167 7.16 -13.12 -0.01
C ILE A 167 6.32 -14.31 0.47
N ASN A 168 5.00 -14.21 0.34
CA ASN A 168 4.08 -15.27 0.69
C ASN A 168 3.00 -15.39 -0.39
N SER A 169 3.05 -16.43 -1.20
CA SER A 169 2.14 -16.66 -2.32
C SER A 169 0.66 -16.75 -1.89
N SER A 170 0.37 -17.10 -0.63
CA SER A 170 -1.00 -17.16 -0.13
C SER A 170 -1.64 -15.77 0.03
N SER A 171 -0.83 -14.70 0.12
CA SER A 171 -1.31 -13.32 0.26
C SER A 171 -2.11 -12.84 -0.95
N LEU A 172 -1.83 -13.39 -2.14
CA LEU A 172 -2.49 -13.01 -3.40
C LEU A 172 -4.00 -13.32 -3.36
N PHE A 173 -4.38 -14.41 -2.67
CA PHE A 173 -5.78 -14.83 -2.56
C PHE A 173 -6.60 -13.87 -1.71
N ALA A 174 -6.00 -13.21 -0.73
CA ALA A 174 -6.75 -12.39 0.20
C ALA A 174 -7.28 -11.08 -0.43
N GLY A 175 -6.64 -10.60 -1.51
CA GLY A 175 -7.07 -9.47 -2.34
C GLY A 175 -7.14 -8.11 -1.63
N PHE A 176 -7.20 -8.05 -0.30
CA PHE A 176 -7.31 -6.81 0.47
C PHE A 176 -6.04 -5.94 0.36
N TRP A 177 -4.91 -6.55 0.04
CA TRP A 177 -3.66 -5.86 -0.28
C TRP A 177 -3.83 -4.84 -1.42
N PHE A 178 -4.73 -5.09 -2.38
CA PHE A 178 -5.07 -4.08 -3.40
C PHE A 178 -5.56 -2.78 -2.77
N PHE A 179 -6.35 -2.89 -1.71
CA PHE A 179 -6.91 -1.74 -1.01
C PHE A 179 -5.87 -1.09 -0.10
N ILE A 180 -5.02 -1.87 0.57
CA ILE A 180 -3.93 -1.32 1.39
C ILE A 180 -3.06 -0.39 0.55
N TYR A 181 -2.45 -0.91 -0.51
CA TYR A 181 -1.55 -0.13 -1.35
C TYR A 181 -2.31 0.91 -2.17
N GLY A 182 -3.45 0.54 -2.76
CA GLY A 182 -4.24 1.46 -3.57
C GLY A 182 -4.64 2.72 -2.81
N LEU A 183 -5.01 2.62 -1.53
CA LEU A 183 -5.40 3.76 -0.71
C LEU A 183 -4.23 4.72 -0.45
N MET A 184 -2.99 4.23 -0.35
CA MET A 184 -1.79 5.08 -0.17
C MET A 184 -1.63 6.11 -1.30
N ILE A 185 -2.03 5.77 -2.53
CA ILE A 185 -1.79 6.58 -3.72
C ILE A 185 -3.04 7.24 -4.29
N TYR A 186 -4.23 6.78 -3.92
CA TYR A 186 -5.50 7.25 -4.47
C TYR A 186 -5.70 8.74 -4.27
N LEU A 187 -5.65 9.20 -3.02
CA LEU A 187 -5.93 10.59 -2.68
C LEU A 187 -4.84 11.56 -3.17
N PRO A 188 -3.54 11.22 -3.12
CA PRO A 188 -2.50 11.98 -3.82
C PRO A 188 -2.79 12.13 -5.31
N THR A 189 -3.21 11.07 -5.99
CA THR A 189 -3.55 11.11 -7.43
C THR A 189 -4.80 11.96 -7.69
N TYR A 190 -5.81 11.86 -6.83
CA TYR A 190 -7.03 12.67 -6.90
C TYR A 190 -6.77 14.17 -6.67
N SER A 191 -5.67 14.49 -6.00
CA SER A 191 -5.28 15.86 -5.65
C SER A 191 -4.44 16.56 -6.72
N LEU A 192 -4.19 15.90 -7.85
CA LEU A 192 -3.40 16.47 -8.95
C LEU A 192 -4.12 17.67 -9.60
N PRO A 193 -3.37 18.70 -10.04
CA PRO A 193 -3.93 19.78 -10.83
C PRO A 193 -4.34 19.28 -12.23
N LYS A 194 -5.10 20.09 -12.97
CA LYS A 194 -5.29 19.87 -14.41
C LYS A 194 -3.92 19.97 -15.10
N ARG A 195 -3.63 19.02 -16.00
CA ARG A 195 -2.33 18.90 -16.66
C ARG A 195 -2.53 18.68 -18.15
N LYS A 196 -1.57 19.12 -18.96
CA LYS A 196 -1.51 18.83 -20.39
C LYS A 196 -0.79 17.49 -20.60
N THR A 197 -1.54 16.39 -20.51
CA THR A 197 -1.03 15.01 -20.57
C THR A 197 -1.71 14.21 -21.68
N ARG A 198 -1.09 13.10 -22.09
CA ARG A 198 -1.63 12.20 -23.12
C ARG A 198 -2.58 11.17 -22.50
N LYS A 199 -3.64 10.77 -23.20
CA LYS A 199 -4.47 9.65 -22.74
C LYS A 199 -3.66 8.34 -22.71
N PRO A 200 -3.72 7.54 -21.63
CA PRO A 200 -2.98 6.30 -21.55
C PRO A 200 -3.60 5.21 -22.44
N LEU A 201 -2.79 4.67 -23.36
CA LEU A 201 -3.03 3.40 -24.07
C LEU A 201 -2.67 2.19 -23.19
N ILE A 202 -3.14 1.00 -23.55
CA ILE A 202 -2.94 -0.24 -22.80
C ILE A 202 -1.47 -0.55 -22.49
N ARG A 203 -0.56 -0.30 -23.45
CA ARG A 203 0.89 -0.46 -23.25
C ARG A 203 1.44 0.39 -22.11
N HIS A 204 0.82 1.54 -21.82
CA HIS A 204 1.24 2.39 -20.71
C HIS A 204 0.78 1.84 -19.35
N TYR A 205 -0.31 1.06 -19.30
CA TYR A 205 -0.72 0.34 -18.09
C TYR A 205 0.29 -0.77 -17.77
N ILE A 206 0.71 -1.54 -18.78
CA ILE A 206 1.76 -2.56 -18.64
C ILE A 206 3.08 -1.89 -18.24
N PHE A 207 3.47 -0.82 -18.93
CA PHE A 207 4.66 -0.06 -18.61
C PHE A 207 4.64 0.50 -17.19
N ALA A 208 3.47 0.95 -16.68
CA ALA A 208 3.35 1.42 -15.30
C ALA A 208 3.68 0.32 -14.29
N ILE A 209 3.19 -0.91 -14.52
CA ILE A 209 3.49 -2.08 -13.67
C ILE A 209 4.99 -2.37 -13.72
N VAL A 210 5.57 -2.51 -14.91
CA VAL A 210 6.99 -2.85 -15.08
C VAL A 210 7.89 -1.77 -14.47
N LEU A 211 7.64 -0.50 -14.78
CA LEU A 211 8.46 0.60 -14.28
C LEU A 211 8.43 0.68 -12.76
N THR A 212 7.26 0.55 -12.14
CA THR A 212 7.14 0.63 -10.68
C THR A 212 7.85 -0.53 -9.98
N ILE A 213 7.79 -1.75 -10.53
CA ILE A 213 8.56 -2.91 -10.01
C ILE A 213 10.06 -2.70 -10.18
N VAL A 214 10.53 -2.24 -11.34
CA VAL A 214 11.97 -2.04 -11.57
C VAL A 214 12.53 -0.98 -10.62
N VAL A 215 11.83 0.15 -10.46
CA VAL A 215 12.27 1.22 -9.58
C VAL A 215 12.18 0.80 -8.10
N SER A 216 11.17 0.01 -7.71
CA SER A 216 11.06 -0.50 -6.34
C SER A 216 12.21 -1.42 -5.96
N ILE A 217 12.61 -2.32 -6.86
CA ILE A 217 13.78 -3.20 -6.69
C ILE A 217 15.05 -2.36 -6.57
N ALA A 218 15.25 -1.36 -7.43
CA ALA A 218 16.43 -0.50 -7.37
C ALA A 218 16.54 0.24 -6.03
N PHE A 219 15.43 0.79 -5.52
CA PHE A 219 15.40 1.46 -4.21
C PHE A 219 15.69 0.49 -3.06
N LYS A 220 15.15 -0.74 -3.10
CA LYS A 220 15.46 -1.77 -2.10
C LYS A 220 16.96 -2.10 -2.08
N VAL A 221 17.56 -2.30 -3.25
CA VAL A 221 19.00 -2.58 -3.36
C VAL A 221 19.83 -1.41 -2.83
N ILE A 222 19.47 -0.17 -3.17
CA ILE A 222 20.16 1.02 -2.67
C ILE A 222 20.06 1.11 -1.14
N ALA A 223 18.87 0.88 -0.57
CA ALA A 223 18.65 0.91 0.87
C ALA A 223 19.54 -0.12 1.59
N GLU A 224 19.62 -1.33 1.04
CA GLU A 224 20.45 -2.41 1.57
C GLU A 224 21.95 -2.07 1.49
N LEU A 225 22.42 -1.52 0.37
CA LEU A 225 23.82 -1.09 0.23
C LEU A 225 24.17 0.03 1.21
N ILE A 226 23.25 0.98 1.44
CA ILE A 226 23.43 2.04 2.44
C ILE A 226 23.49 1.44 3.84
N ARG A 227 22.61 0.49 4.17
CA ARG A 227 22.61 -0.22 5.46
C ARG A 227 23.97 -0.85 5.74
N LEU A 228 24.47 -1.64 4.79
CA LEU A 228 25.74 -2.34 4.87
C LEU A 228 26.91 -1.37 5.00
N LYS A 229 26.91 -0.27 4.23
CA LYS A 229 27.99 0.72 4.25
C LYS A 229 28.05 1.52 5.55
N LEU A 230 26.90 1.87 6.12
CA LEU A 230 26.81 2.66 7.35
C LEU A 230 26.87 1.81 8.63
N GLY A 231 26.91 0.48 8.50
CA GLY A 231 26.92 -0.43 9.65
C GLY A 231 25.69 -0.29 10.54
N ILE A 232 24.56 0.14 9.98
CA ILE A 232 23.35 0.41 10.76
C ILE A 232 22.68 -0.92 11.09
N ILE A 233 22.70 -1.27 12.37
CA ILE A 233 21.98 -2.41 12.94
C ILE A 233 20.78 -1.83 13.68
N PHE A 234 19.59 -2.02 13.13
CA PHE A 234 18.36 -1.85 13.89
C PHE A 234 18.04 -3.18 14.57
N PHE A 235 17.73 -3.14 15.86
CA PHE A 235 17.26 -4.31 16.57
C PHE A 235 15.91 -4.75 15.98
N THR A 236 15.89 -5.98 15.48
CA THR A 236 14.70 -6.69 15.00
C THR A 236 14.13 -7.49 16.17
N ASP A 237 13.54 -6.78 17.14
CA ASP A 237 12.72 -7.47 18.14
C ASP A 237 11.33 -7.77 17.55
#